data_AF-A6TKB0-F1
#
_entry.id   AF-A6TKB0-F1
#
_cell.length_a   1.000
_cell.length_b   1.000
_cell.length_c   1.000
_cell.angle_alpha   90.00
_cell.angle_beta   90.00
_cell.angle_gamma   90.00
#
_symmetry.space_group_name_H-M   'P 1'
#
loop_
_entity.id
_entity.type
_entity.pdbx_description
1 polymer ?
#
loop_
_entity_poly.entity_id
_entity_poly.type
_entity_poly.pdbx_seq_one_letter_code
_entity_poly.pdbx_strand_id
1 'polypeptide(L)'
;MKRKSKEVMKLELLVKVKNLKVGEKITIQLQSWIGSVSDEKVTYMGEIRHHGYYKRKQGGSWALSPCEIYNIPCYKIQVKPYKKRTIFELALNGDIKEIELGW
;
A
#
# COMPACT_ATOMS: atom_id res chain seq x y z
N MET A 1 12.84 -6.75 20.41
CA MET A 1 12.03 -6.00 19.42
C MET A 1 10.71 -6.75 19.22
N LYS A 2 9.57 -6.25 19.72
CA LYS A 2 8.26 -6.93 19.56
C LYS A 2 7.84 -6.84 18.09
N ARG A 3 7.75 -7.97 17.38
CA ARG A 3 7.18 -8.01 16.02
C ARG A 3 5.69 -7.65 16.14
N LYS A 4 5.29 -6.45 15.66
CA LYS A 4 3.86 -6.12 15.49
C LYS A 4 3.23 -7.18 14.58
N SER A 5 1.99 -7.57 14.86
CA SER A 5 1.28 -8.47 13.95
C SER A 5 1.07 -7.78 12.61
N LYS A 6 1.18 -8.53 11.50
CA LYS A 6 1.03 -7.96 10.14
C LYS A 6 -0.32 -7.28 9.94
N GLU A 7 -1.36 -7.75 10.62
CA GLU A 7 -2.70 -7.17 10.57
C GLU A 7 -2.75 -5.73 11.11
N VAL A 8 -2.00 -5.46 12.19
CA VAL A 8 -1.86 -4.10 12.76
C VAL A 8 -1.12 -3.19 11.78
N MET A 9 -0.05 -3.67 11.13
CA MET A 9 0.65 -2.89 10.10
C MET A 9 -0.25 -2.52 8.91
N LYS A 10 -1.14 -3.44 8.50
CA LYS A 10 -2.05 -3.20 7.37
C LYS A 10 -3.04 -2.08 7.63
N LEU A 11 -3.52 -1.98 8.87
CA LEU A 11 -4.40 -0.91 9.31
C LEU A 11 -3.64 0.42 9.47
N GLU A 12 -2.39 0.38 9.95
CA GLU A 12 -1.55 1.58 10.10
C GLU A 12 -1.29 2.27 8.75
N LEU A 13 -0.96 1.51 7.69
CA LEU A 13 -0.76 2.07 6.35
C LEU A 13 -2.04 2.70 5.78
N LEU A 14 -3.18 2.03 5.94
CA LEU A 14 -4.46 2.56 5.47
C LEU A 14 -4.82 3.87 6.18
N VAL A 15 -4.60 3.94 7.50
CA VAL A 15 -4.84 5.16 8.28
C VAL A 15 -3.91 6.28 7.85
N LYS A 16 -2.62 6.00 7.63
CA LYS A 16 -1.66 6.98 7.10
C LYS A 16 -2.15 7.58 5.78
N VAL A 17 -2.55 6.73 4.83
CA VAL A 17 -3.02 7.18 3.51
C VAL A 17 -4.31 8.00 3.62
N LYS A 18 -5.26 7.59 4.47
CA LYS A 18 -6.51 8.33 4.67
C LYS A 18 -6.30 9.76 5.19
N ASN A 19 -5.16 10.03 5.83
CA ASN A 19 -4.81 11.36 6.32
C ASN A 19 -4.04 12.22 5.30
N LEU A 20 -3.63 11.65 4.16
CA LEU A 20 -2.93 12.38 3.10
C LEU A 20 -3.88 13.29 2.32
N LYS A 21 -3.37 14.45 1.90
CA LYS A 21 -4.07 15.36 1.00
C LYS A 21 -3.64 15.13 -0.45
N VAL A 22 -4.56 15.35 -1.39
CA VAL A 22 -4.24 15.28 -2.82
C VAL A 22 -3.12 16.29 -3.15
N GLY A 23 -2.12 15.86 -3.90
CA GLY A 23 -0.93 16.66 -4.22
C GLY A 23 0.18 16.58 -3.18
N GLU A 24 -0.02 15.87 -2.06
CA GLU A 24 0.98 15.71 -1.02
C GLU A 24 2.16 14.86 -1.53
N LYS A 25 3.37 15.34 -1.25
CA LYS A 25 4.62 14.68 -1.61
C LYS A 25 4.96 13.65 -0.54
N ILE A 26 5.13 12.40 -0.95
CA ILE A 26 5.44 11.29 -0.05
C ILE A 26 6.56 10.43 -0.62
N THR A 27 7.36 9.83 0.25
CA THR A 27 8.26 8.74 -0.13
C THR A 27 7.57 7.44 0.22
N ILE A 28 7.48 6.53 -0.76
CA ILE A 28 6.95 5.18 -0.54
C ILE A 28 8.08 4.17 -0.61
N GLN A 29 8.08 3.24 0.34
CA GLN A 29 8.97 2.10 0.31
C GLN A 29 8.23 0.93 -0.35
N LEU A 30 8.71 0.53 -1.53
CA LEU A 30 8.20 -0.61 -2.26
C LEU A 30 8.93 -1.89 -1.86
N GLN A 31 8.20 -2.99 -1.80
CA GLN A 31 8.78 -4.33 -1.64
C GLN A 31 8.46 -5.18 -2.87
N SER A 32 9.49 -5.69 -3.53
CA SER A 32 9.32 -6.60 -4.66
C SER A 32 8.95 -8.00 -4.20
N TRP A 33 8.49 -8.84 -5.14
CA TRP A 33 8.17 -10.23 -4.88
C TRP A 33 9.38 -11.07 -4.44
N ILE A 34 10.62 -10.69 -4.83
CA ILE A 34 11.87 -11.30 -4.37
C ILE A 34 12.34 -10.75 -3.02
N GLY A 35 11.60 -9.81 -2.43
CA GLY A 35 11.91 -9.21 -1.13
C GLY A 35 12.89 -8.04 -1.18
N SER A 36 13.31 -7.60 -2.38
CA SER A 36 14.09 -6.36 -2.49
C SER A 36 13.23 -5.16 -2.12
N VAL A 37 13.85 -4.15 -1.52
CA VAL A 37 13.19 -2.95 -1.03
C VAL A 37 13.76 -1.74 -1.75
N SER A 38 12.90 -0.83 -2.20
CA SER A 38 13.29 0.38 -2.93
C SER A 38 12.40 1.54 -2.53
N ASP A 39 12.98 2.73 -2.41
CA ASP A 39 12.23 3.94 -2.09
C ASP A 39 11.93 4.73 -3.36
N GLU A 40 10.68 5.17 -3.51
CA GLU A 40 10.19 5.94 -4.65
C GLU A 40 9.57 7.24 -4.15
N LYS A 41 10.01 8.37 -4.72
CA LYS A 41 9.43 9.68 -4.46
C LYS A 41 8.18 9.82 -5.31
N VAL A 42 7.04 10.07 -4.69
CA VAL A 42 5.76 10.18 -5.42
C VAL A 42 4.92 11.36 -4.90
N THR A 43 3.92 11.72 -5.69
CA THR A 43 2.84 12.63 -5.30
C THR A 43 1.55 11.83 -5.17
N TYR A 44 0.85 11.97 -4.05
CA TYR A 44 -0.42 11.31 -3.81
C TYR A 44 -1.55 11.96 -4.63
N MET A 45 -2.39 11.16 -5.28
CA MET A 45 -3.42 11.64 -6.21
C MET A 45 -4.86 11.52 -5.69
N GLY A 46 -5.06 11.07 -4.45
CA GLY A 46 -6.36 11.21 -3.76
C GLY A 46 -7.35 10.05 -3.87
N GLU A 47 -7.09 9.05 -4.72
CA GLU A 47 -8.00 7.92 -4.89
C GLU A 47 -7.56 6.72 -4.06
N ILE A 48 -8.36 6.36 -3.04
CA ILE A 48 -8.23 5.10 -2.29
C ILE A 48 -9.37 4.19 -2.71
N ARG A 49 -9.06 3.09 -3.40
CA ARG A 49 -10.07 2.16 -3.91
C ARG A 49 -9.93 0.79 -3.27
N HIS A 50 -11.05 0.22 -2.80
CA HIS A 50 -11.07 -1.18 -2.39
C HIS A 50 -10.83 -2.08 -3.62
N HIS A 51 -9.85 -2.97 -3.52
CA HIS A 51 -9.41 -3.82 -4.62
C HIS A 51 -9.77 -5.30 -4.43
N GLY A 52 -10.01 -5.74 -3.19
CA GLY A 52 -10.33 -7.13 -2.88
C GLY A 52 -9.88 -7.52 -1.47
N TYR A 53 -9.55 -8.79 -1.28
CA TYR A 53 -9.22 -9.35 0.02
C TYR A 53 -7.95 -10.19 -0.05
N TYR A 54 -7.00 -9.92 0.85
CA TYR A 54 -5.81 -10.72 1.06
C TYR A 54 -6.08 -11.93 1.96
N LYS A 55 -5.27 -12.97 1.76
CA LYS A 55 -5.21 -14.13 2.63
C LYS A 55 -4.67 -13.74 4.01
N ARG A 56 -5.23 -14.33 5.07
CA ARG A 56 -4.76 -14.09 6.46
C ARG A 56 -3.35 -14.65 6.72
N LYS A 57 -3.03 -15.79 6.10
CA LYS A 57 -1.72 -16.47 6.17
C LYS A 57 -0.82 -16.07 5.00
N GLN A 58 0.50 -16.19 5.18
CA GLN A 58 1.54 -15.80 4.21
C GLN A 58 1.23 -16.31 2.78
N GLY A 59 1.29 -15.41 1.80
CA GLY A 59 1.12 -15.70 0.37
C GLY A 59 0.69 -14.46 -0.43
N GLY A 60 1.19 -14.31 -1.65
CA GLY A 60 0.94 -13.17 -2.56
C GLY A 60 -0.38 -13.27 -3.34
N SER A 61 -1.40 -13.92 -2.77
CA SER A 61 -2.69 -14.13 -3.44
C SER A 61 -3.77 -13.22 -2.83
N TRP A 62 -4.75 -12.84 -3.66
CA TRP A 62 -5.91 -12.03 -3.29
C TRP A 62 -7.18 -12.58 -3.97
N ALA A 63 -8.33 -12.22 -3.44
CA ALA A 63 -9.64 -12.56 -3.98
C ALA A 63 -10.52 -11.32 -4.19
N LEU A 64 -11.42 -11.35 -5.16
CA LEU A 64 -12.37 -10.27 -5.43
C LEU A 64 -13.45 -10.14 -4.34
N SER A 65 -13.81 -11.27 -3.72
CA SER A 65 -14.85 -11.37 -2.70
C SER A 65 -14.29 -11.98 -1.43
N PRO A 66 -14.85 -11.64 -0.25
CA PRO A 66 -14.37 -12.19 1.00
C PRO A 66 -14.75 -13.66 1.11
N CYS A 67 -13.87 -14.47 1.71
CA CYS A 67 -14.16 -15.84 2.12
C CYS A 67 -13.32 -16.22 3.33
N GLU A 68 -13.47 -17.45 3.86
CA GLU A 68 -12.75 -17.91 5.05
C GLU A 68 -11.23 -17.73 4.95
N ILE A 69 -10.68 -17.86 3.73
CA ILE A 69 -9.25 -17.76 3.47
C ILE A 69 -8.82 -16.30 3.23
N TYR A 70 -9.64 -15.53 2.50
CA TYR A 70 -9.38 -14.16 2.06
C TYR A 70 -10.35 -13.19 2.74
N ASN A 71 -9.96 -12.66 3.89
CA ASN A 71 -10.83 -11.83 4.71
C ASN A 71 -10.20 -10.49 5.14
N ILE A 72 -8.98 -10.20 4.71
CA ILE A 72 -8.31 -8.92 5.01
C ILE A 72 -8.53 -7.98 3.82
N PRO A 73 -9.27 -6.87 3.96
CA PRO A 73 -9.50 -5.96 2.84
C PRO A 73 -8.19 -5.36 2.33
N CYS A 74 -8.05 -5.26 1.01
CA CYS A 74 -6.93 -4.62 0.33
C CYS A 74 -7.41 -3.40 -0.46
N TYR A 75 -6.53 -2.41 -0.55
CA TYR A 75 -6.82 -1.12 -1.14
C TYR A 75 -5.70 -0.74 -2.10
N LYS A 76 -6.04 0.03 -3.13
CA LYS A 76 -5.08 0.66 -4.03
C LYS A 76 -5.11 2.16 -3.86
N ILE A 77 -3.95 2.78 -4.06
CA ILE A 77 -3.80 4.23 -4.12
C ILE A 77 -3.26 4.67 -5.46
N GLN A 78 -3.69 5.84 -5.93
CA GLN A 78 -3.08 6.48 -7.08
C GLN A 78 -1.93 7.39 -6.65
N VAL A 79 -0.79 7.22 -7.31
CA VAL A 79 0.41 8.04 -7.10
C VAL A 79 1.03 8.44 -8.43
N LYS A 80 1.70 9.58 -8.44
CA LYS A 80 2.48 10.06 -9.57
C LYS A 80 3.96 10.09 -9.18
N PRO A 81 4.81 9.22 -9.73
CA PRO A 81 6.23 9.21 -9.40
C PRO A 81 6.93 10.50 -9.81
N TYR A 82 7.96 10.85 -9.06
CA TYR A 82 8.77 12.03 -9.32
C TYR A 82 9.35 11.97 -10.73
N LYS A 83 9.23 13.09 -11.46
CA LYS A 83 9.64 13.25 -12.87
C LYS A 83 8.88 12.39 -13.89
N LYS A 84 7.93 11.54 -13.49
CA LYS A 84 7.09 10.76 -14.42
C LYS A 84 5.76 11.48 -14.65
N ARG A 85 5.24 11.36 -15.88
CA ARG A 85 3.92 11.94 -16.25
C ARG A 85 2.77 10.99 -15.93
N THR A 86 3.04 9.68 -15.95
CA THR A 86 2.05 8.62 -15.76
C THR A 86 1.68 8.45 -14.29
N ILE A 87 0.39 8.26 -14.03
CA ILE A 87 -0.16 7.89 -12.72
C ILE A 87 -0.14 6.37 -12.61
N PHE A 88 0.24 5.87 -11.44
CA PHE A 88 0.29 4.45 -11.13
C PHE A 88 -0.69 4.13 -10.01
N GLU A 89 -1.29 2.95 -10.10
CA GLU A 89 -2.03 2.36 -8.99
C GLU A 89 -1.11 1.41 -8.23
N LEU A 90 -1.00 1.61 -6.92
CA LEU A 90 -0.19 0.75 -6.05
C LEU A 90 -1.05 0.11 -4.98
N ALA A 91 -0.87 -1.19 -4.77
CA ALA A 91 -1.59 -1.92 -3.74
C ALA A 91 -0.98 -1.64 -2.36
N LEU A 92 -1.81 -1.10 -1.47
CA LEU A 92 -1.50 -0.98 -0.05
C LEU A 92 -1.33 -2.39 0.53
N ASN A 93 -0.22 -2.60 1.24
CA ASN A 93 0.12 -3.87 1.88
C ASN A 93 0.47 -5.03 0.93
N GLY A 94 0.52 -4.76 -0.38
CA GLY A 94 1.09 -5.64 -1.40
C GLY A 94 2.42 -5.09 -1.87
N ASP A 95 2.37 -3.95 -2.56
CA ASP A 95 3.54 -3.29 -3.13
C ASP A 95 4.21 -2.36 -2.11
N ILE A 96 3.40 -1.66 -1.31
CA ILE A 96 3.86 -0.63 -0.37
C ILE A 96 4.07 -1.23 1.02
N LYS A 97 5.30 -1.09 1.52
CA LYS A 97 5.73 -1.49 2.86
C LYS A 97 5.67 -0.33 3.86
N GLU A 98 6.03 0.87 3.44
CA GLU A 98 6.05 2.06 4.29
C GLU A 98 5.76 3.34 3.50
N ILE A 99 5.23 4.35 4.19
CA ILE A 99 4.96 5.68 3.66
C ILE A 99 5.50 6.71 4.64
N GLU A 100 6.29 7.64 4.11
CA GLU A 100 6.86 8.78 4.80
C GLU A 100 6.39 10.09 4.13
N LEU A 101 6.14 11.12 4.95
CA LEU A 101 5.74 12.44 4.45
C LEU A 101 6.96 13.23 3.98
N GLY A 102 6.83 13.86 2.81
CA GLY A 102 7.86 14.71 2.23
C GLY A 102 8.94 13.95 1.43
N TRP A 103 9.68 14.72 0.61
CA TRP A 103 10.92 14.33 -0.09
C TRP A 103 11.62 15.49 -0.78
#